data_AF-A0A952FH76-F1
#
_entry.id   AF-A0A952FH76-F1
#
_cell.length_a   1.000
_cell.length_b   1.000
_cell.length_c   1.000
_cell.angle_alpha   90.00
_cell.angle_beta   90.00
_cell.angle_gamma   90.00
#
_symmetry.space_group_name_H-M   'P 1'
#
loop_
_entity.id
_entity.type
_entity.pdbx_description
1 polymer ?
#
loop_
_entity_poly.entity_id
_entity_poly.type
_entity_poly.pdbx_seq_one_letter_code
_entity_poly.pdbx_strand_id
1 'polypeptide(L)'
;MAHKMPRKINAREKLDGAIAEERQAQRNARQIYEELTAKMWAYQTGNGPPPTNEDFEQWSEAVEQRVKVKQLGIRVDGESAA
;
A
#
# COMPACT_ATOMS: atom_id res chain seq x y z
N MET A 1 -30.47 -24.87 -31.08
CA MET A 1 -30.61 -23.72 -30.17
C MET A 1 -29.27 -23.43 -29.52
N ALA A 2 -28.62 -22.32 -29.86
CA ALA A 2 -27.30 -21.99 -29.34
C ALA A 2 -27.39 -21.46 -27.91
N HIS A 3 -26.77 -22.15 -26.95
CA HIS A 3 -26.62 -21.67 -25.59
C HIS A 3 -25.72 -20.43 -25.59
N LYS A 4 -26.32 -19.26 -25.33
CA LYS A 4 -25.63 -17.98 -25.18
C LYS A 4 -24.85 -18.02 -23.86
N MET A 5 -23.57 -18.37 -23.91
CA MET A 5 -22.71 -18.35 -22.71
C MET A 5 -22.65 -16.94 -22.13
N PRO A 6 -22.86 -16.75 -20.81
CA PRO A 6 -22.75 -15.45 -20.18
C PRO A 6 -21.29 -14.97 -20.21
N ARG A 7 -21.14 -13.67 -20.48
CA ARG A 7 -19.87 -12.97 -20.76
C ARG A 7 -18.81 -13.24 -19.68
N LYS A 8 -17.80 -14.06 -20.01
CA LYS A 8 -16.54 -14.19 -19.25
C LYS A 8 -15.72 -12.89 -19.16
N ILE A 9 -16.13 -11.84 -19.89
CA ILE A 9 -15.50 -10.53 -19.98
C ILE A 9 -15.55 -9.80 -18.62
N ASN A 10 -16.69 -9.87 -17.92
CA ASN A 10 -16.91 -9.14 -16.67
C ASN A 10 -16.02 -9.60 -15.49
N ALA A 11 -15.58 -10.85 -15.46
CA ALA A 11 -14.80 -11.36 -14.34
C ALA A 11 -13.34 -10.91 -14.42
N ARG A 12 -12.77 -10.89 -15.63
CA ARG A 12 -11.38 -10.51 -15.86
C ARG A 12 -11.17 -9.01 -15.68
N GLU A 13 -12.05 -8.17 -16.23
CA GLU A 13 -11.99 -6.72 -16.04
C GLU A 13 -12.15 -6.31 -14.56
N LYS A 14 -13.00 -7.00 -13.80
CA LYS A 14 -13.14 -6.78 -12.35
C LYS A 14 -11.87 -7.16 -11.58
N LEU A 15 -11.23 -8.26 -11.96
CA LEU A 15 -9.96 -8.67 -11.35
C LEU A 15 -8.84 -7.68 -11.69
N ASP A 16 -8.72 -7.25 -12.94
CA ASP A 16 -7.72 -6.26 -13.36
C ASP A 16 -7.94 -4.92 -12.65
N GLY A 17 -9.20 -4.48 -12.47
CA GLY A 17 -9.56 -3.31 -11.68
C GLY A 17 -9.16 -3.43 -10.21
N ALA A 18 -9.50 -4.56 -9.56
CA ALA A 18 -9.12 -4.80 -8.17
C ALA A 18 -7.59 -4.85 -7.97
N ILE A 19 -6.85 -5.42 -8.94
CA ILE A 19 -5.37 -5.42 -8.91
C ILE A 19 -4.81 -4.00 -9.05
N ALA A 20 -5.40 -3.16 -9.91
CA ALA A 20 -4.98 -1.78 -10.07
C ALA A 20 -5.24 -0.95 -8.80
N GLU A 21 -6.40 -1.13 -8.17
CA GLU A 21 -6.77 -0.49 -6.90
C GLU A 21 -5.81 -0.90 -5.78
N GLU A 22 -5.52 -2.20 -5.64
CA GLU A 22 -4.57 -2.73 -4.67
C GLU A 22 -3.16 -2.16 -4.88
N ARG A 23 -2.68 -2.11 -6.13
CA ARG A 23 -1.39 -1.50 -6.46
C ARG A 23 -1.35 -0.02 -6.11
N GLN A 24 -2.43 0.71 -6.34
CA GLN A 24 -2.50 2.12 -5.98
C GLN A 24 -2.54 2.32 -4.46
N ALA A 25 -3.29 1.48 -3.74
CA ALA A 25 -3.33 1.48 -2.28
C ALA A 25 -1.94 1.22 -1.68
N GLN A 26 -1.19 0.26 -2.22
CA GLN A 26 0.18 -0.03 -1.78
C GLN A 26 1.14 1.14 -2.05
N ARG A 27 1.01 1.83 -3.18
CA ARG A 27 1.81 3.04 -3.47
C ARG A 27 1.49 4.17 -2.50
N ASN A 28 0.22 4.42 -2.25
CA ASN A 28 -0.21 5.45 -1.29
C ASN A 28 0.28 5.13 0.12
N ALA A 29 0.13 3.87 0.56
CA ALA A 29 0.61 3.42 1.87
C ALA A 29 2.13 3.56 2.01
N ARG A 30 2.89 3.27 0.94
CA ARG A 30 4.34 3.50 0.90
C ARG A 30 4.69 4.98 1.05
N GLN A 31 3.99 5.86 0.34
CA GLN A 31 4.24 7.29 0.43
C GLN A 31 3.97 7.82 1.85
N ILE A 32 2.82 7.45 2.44
CA ILE A 32 2.47 7.80 3.82
C ILE A 32 3.54 7.30 4.79
N TYR A 33 3.99 6.05 4.63
CA TYR A 33 5.07 5.51 5.44
C TYR A 33 6.36 6.34 5.33
N GLU A 34 6.81 6.68 4.12
CA GLU A 34 8.04 7.45 3.89
C GLU A 34 7.95 8.85 4.52
N GLU A 35 6.83 9.55 4.31
CA GLU A 35 6.59 10.90 4.87
C GLU A 35 6.55 10.90 6.39
N LEU A 36 5.77 9.98 6.99
CA LEU A 36 5.65 9.91 8.45
C LEU A 36 6.95 9.41 9.10
N THR A 37 7.67 8.47 8.47
CA THR A 37 8.99 8.04 8.97
C THR A 37 9.98 9.22 9.00
N ALA A 38 9.98 10.05 7.96
CA ALA A 38 10.81 11.25 7.93
C ALA A 38 10.43 12.24 9.05
N LYS A 39 9.14 12.43 9.30
CA LYS A 39 8.63 13.28 10.39
C LYS A 39 9.03 12.76 11.78
N MET A 40 8.90 11.45 12.00
CA MET A 40 9.35 10.80 13.25
C MET A 40 10.85 10.98 13.46
N TRP A 41 11.65 10.81 12.41
CA TRP A 41 13.09 11.00 12.45
C TRP A 41 13.49 12.47 12.73
N ALA A 42 12.80 13.41 12.08
CA ALA A 42 13.02 14.84 12.31
C ALA A 42 12.74 15.21 13.77
N TYR A 43 11.67 14.67 14.36
CA TYR A 43 11.37 14.85 15.78
C TYR A 43 12.44 14.22 16.68
N GLN A 44 12.83 12.96 16.43
CA GLN A 44 13.85 12.26 17.23
C GLN A 44 15.22 12.94 17.19
N THR A 45 15.57 13.58 16.08
CA THR A 45 16.83 14.34 15.94
C THR A 45 16.72 15.79 16.39
N GLY A 46 15.57 16.22 16.89
CA GLY A 46 15.33 17.59 17.37
C GLY A 46 15.19 18.64 16.28
N ASN A 47 15.06 18.23 15.01
CA ASN A 47 15.00 19.11 13.84
C ASN A 47 13.57 19.34 13.32
N GLY A 48 12.55 18.77 13.97
CA GLY A 48 11.17 18.80 13.51
C GLY A 48 10.14 18.96 14.63
N PRO A 49 8.92 19.37 14.28
CA PRO A 49 7.82 19.47 15.24
C PRO A 49 7.48 18.08 15.80
N PRO A 50 6.95 18.02 17.04
CA PRO A 50 6.44 16.77 17.58
C PRO A 50 5.32 16.21 16.70
N PRO A 51 5.34 14.89 16.40
CA PRO A 51 4.24 14.24 15.72
C PRO A 51 2.99 14.21 16.61
N THR A 52 1.83 14.26 15.97
CA THR A 52 0.53 14.10 16.62
C THR A 52 0.23 12.61 16.83
N ASN A 53 -0.75 12.31 17.68
CA ASN A 53 -1.22 10.92 17.85
C ASN A 53 -1.76 10.34 16.53
N GLU A 54 -2.38 11.17 15.69
CA GLU A 54 -2.87 10.77 14.38
C GLU A 54 -1.72 10.40 13.43
N ASP A 55 -0.59 11.14 13.47
CA ASP A 55 0.61 10.77 12.71
C ASP A 55 1.15 9.39 13.14
N PHE A 56 1.12 9.09 14.44
CA PHE A 56 1.55 7.79 14.95
C PHE A 56 0.63 6.66 14.52
N GLU A 57 -0.68 6.88 14.56
CA GLU A 57 -1.69 5.89 14.16
C GLU A 57 -1.55 5.55 12.67
N GLN A 58 -1.51 6.57 11.81
CA GLN A 58 -1.32 6.40 10.36
C GLN A 58 0.03 5.73 10.04
N TRP A 59 1.09 6.08 10.76
CA TRP A 59 2.40 5.46 10.58
C TRP A 59 2.40 3.99 10.99
N SER A 60 1.77 3.64 12.12
CA SER A 60 1.64 2.27 12.59
C SER A 60 0.87 1.39 11.60
N GLU A 61 -0.24 1.89 11.06
CA GLU A 61 -1.01 1.19 10.03
C GLU A 61 -0.19 0.97 8.75
N ALA A 62 0.54 1.99 8.30
CA ALA A 62 1.38 1.90 7.12
C ALA A 62 2.56 0.91 7.32
N VAL A 63 3.14 0.86 8.51
CA VAL A 63 4.15 -0.14 8.90
C VAL A 63 3.55 -1.55 8.86
N GLU A 64 2.39 -1.76 9.47
CA GLU A 64 1.73 -3.08 9.53
C GLU A 64 1.41 -3.60 8.11
N GLN A 65 0.87 -2.74 7.25
CA GLN A 65 0.63 -3.03 5.83
C GLN A 65 1.94 -3.46 5.13
N ARG A 66 3.03 -2.72 5.32
CA ARG A 66 4.31 -3.04 4.70
C ARG A 66 4.90 -4.36 5.20
N VAL A 67 4.75 -4.67 6.49
CA VAL A 67 5.18 -5.95 7.06
C VAL A 67 4.35 -7.09 6.47
N LYS A 68 3.03 -6.94 6.38
CA LYS A 68 2.13 -7.94 5.76
C LYS A 68 2.51 -8.21 4.31
N VAL A 69 2.75 -7.17 3.51
CA VAL A 69 3.18 -7.30 2.11
C VAL A 69 4.50 -8.08 2.00
N LYS A 70 5.49 -7.77 2.86
CA LYS A 70 6.75 -8.50 2.91
C LYS A 70 6.58 -9.97 3.32
N GLN A 71 5.75 -10.26 4.33
CA GLN A 71 5.49 -11.62 4.79
C GLN A 71 4.78 -12.47 3.74
N LEU A 72 3.88 -11.89 2.97
CA LEU A 72 3.16 -12.57 1.89
C LEU A 72 4.04 -12.81 0.64
N GLY A 73 5.28 -12.32 0.63
CA GLY A 73 6.17 -12.41 -0.53
C GLY A 73 5.65 -11.65 -1.76
N ILE A 74 4.67 -10.76 -1.57
CA ILE A 74 4.10 -9.93 -2.62
C ILE A 74 5.15 -8.87 -2.94
N ARG A 75 5.90 -9.09 -4.03
CA ARG A 75 6.79 -8.08 -4.57
C ARG A 75 5.94 -6.94 -5.11
N VAL A 76 5.95 -5.81 -4.42
CA VAL A 76 5.43 -4.56 -4.98
C VAL A 76 6.35 -4.21 -6.15
N ASP A 77 5.80 -4.08 -7.36
CA ASP A 77 6.55 -3.70 -8.56
C ASP A 77 7.40 -2.44 -8.26
N GLY A 78 8.72 -2.60 -8.19
CA GLY A 78 9.68 -1.55 -7.83
C GLY A 78 10.60 -1.86 -6.64
N GLU A 79 10.38 -2.95 -5.89
CA GLU A 79 11.31 -3.38 -4.84
C GLU A 79 12.43 -4.23 -5.46
N SER A 80 13.61 -3.64 -5.67
CA SER A 80 14.80 -4.36 -6.12
C SER A 80 15.18 -5.39 -5.06
N ALA A 81 15.29 -6.65 -5.46
CA ALA A 81 15.84 -7.71 -4.62
C ALA A 81 17.31 -7.36 -4.33
N ALA A 82 17.56 -6.87 -3.12
CA ALA A 82 18.89 -6.78 -2.53
C ALA A 82 19.15 -8.05 -1.72
#